data_AF-A0A944D595-F1
#
_entry.id   AF-A0A944D595-F1
#
_cell.length_a   1.000
_cell.length_b   1.000
_cell.length_c   1.000
_cell.angle_alpha   90.00
_cell.angle_beta   90.00
_cell.angle_gamma   90.00
#
_symmetry.space_group_name_H-M   'P 1'
#
loop_
_entity.id
_entity.type
_entity.pdbx_description
1 polymer ?
#
loop_
_entity_poly.entity_id
_entity_poly.type
_entity_poly.pdbx_seq_one_letter_code
_entity_poly.pdbx_strand_id
1 'polypeptide(L)' 'GLSQLSVEQVKNLYRYLYGGVSDYAAAKDLLIKAVNAGYGTAFIVAYKNGEKLPLSQALKSLELP' A
#
# COMPACT_ATOMS: atom_id res chain seq x y z
N GLY A 1 -17.69 2.57 -3.81
CA GLY A 1 -16.41 3.31 -3.90
C GLY A 1 -15.45 2.81 -2.84
N LEU A 2 -14.19 3.26 -2.86
CA LEU A 2 -13.20 2.89 -1.84
C LEU A 2 -13.40 3.74 -0.58
N SER A 3 -13.49 3.10 0.59
CA SER A 3 -13.56 3.73 1.91
C SER A 3 -12.20 3.68 2.61
N GLN A 4 -11.89 4.61 3.53
CA GLN A 4 -10.58 4.70 4.22
C GLN A 4 -9.44 5.14 3.29
N LEU A 5 -9.59 6.34 2.73
CA LEU A 5 -8.50 6.99 2.01
C LEU A 5 -7.62 7.76 2.99
N SER A 6 -6.31 7.66 2.81
CA SER A 6 -5.35 8.59 3.42
C SER A 6 -4.58 9.30 2.32
N VAL A 7 -4.12 10.52 2.61
CA VAL A 7 -3.38 11.35 1.66
C VAL A 7 -2.03 11.66 2.26
N GLU A 8 -0.99 11.48 1.48
CA GLU A 8 0.35 11.91 1.83
C GLU A 8 0.89 12.85 0.75
N GLN A 9 1.57 13.90 1.19
CA GLN A 9 2.25 14.82 0.30
C GLN A 9 3.72 14.44 0.24
N VAL A 10 4.22 14.18 -0.97
CA VAL A 10 5.64 13.95 -1.20
C VAL A 10 6.13 14.89 -2.28
N LYS A 11 6.98 15.83 -1.85
CA LYS A 11 7.43 16.96 -2.66
C LYS A 11 6.22 17.73 -3.20
N ASN A 12 6.03 17.72 -4.51
CA ASN A 12 4.94 18.43 -5.20
C ASN A 12 3.82 17.48 -5.65
N LEU A 13 3.76 16.25 -5.11
CA LEU A 13 2.78 15.23 -5.47
C LEU A 13 1.92 14.85 -4.25
N TYR A 14 0.62 14.69 -4.49
CA TYR A 14 -0.29 14.05 -3.54
C TYR A 14 -0.45 12.57 -3.91
N ARG A 15 -0.23 11.68 -2.94
CA ARG A 15 -0.50 10.25 -3.10
C ARG A 15 -1.74 9.90 -2.30
N TYR A 16 -2.72 9.34 -2.97
CA TYR A 16 -3.93 8.79 -2.37
C TYR A 16 -3.68 7.31 -2.08
N LEU A 17 -3.78 6.96 -0.81
CA LEU A 17 -3.60 5.61 -0.28
C LEU A 17 -4.98 5.07 0.11
N TYR A 18 -5.14 3.76 -0.01
CA TYR A 18 -6.38 3.07 0.34
C TYR A 18 -6.08 1.93 1.32
N GLY A 19 -6.76 1.96 2.46
CA GLY A 19 -6.56 1.01 3.55
C GLY A 19 -5.28 1.27 4.34
N GLY A 20 -4.62 0.20 4.77
CA GLY A 20 -3.44 0.25 5.65
C GLY A 20 -3.42 -1.01 6.49
N VAL A 21 -2.53 -1.94 6.14
CA VAL A 21 -2.45 -3.27 6.76
C VAL A 21 -0.99 -3.65 6.97
N SER A 22 -0.73 -4.44 7.99
CA SER A 22 0.62 -4.97 8.30
C SER A 22 0.90 -6.32 7.64
N ASP A 23 -0.12 -6.95 7.06
CA ASP A 23 -0.04 -8.26 6.40
C ASP A 23 -0.06 -8.13 4.87
N TYR A 24 0.80 -8.88 4.20
CA TYR A 24 0.95 -8.81 2.74
C TYR A 24 -0.23 -9.46 2.00
N ALA A 25 -0.83 -10.52 2.54
CA ALA A 25 -2.00 -11.15 1.91
C ALA A 25 -3.20 -10.19 1.95
N ALA A 26 -3.44 -9.54 3.08
CA ALA A 26 -4.46 -8.49 3.20
C ALA A 26 -4.20 -7.31 2.23
N ALA A 27 -2.94 -6.93 2.02
CA ALA A 27 -2.59 -5.89 1.05
C ALA A 27 -2.93 -6.29 -0.40
N LYS A 28 -2.75 -7.57 -0.76
CA LYS A 28 -3.18 -8.09 -2.07
C LYS A 28 -4.70 -8.05 -2.24
N ASP A 29 -5.45 -8.42 -1.21
CA ASP A 29 -6.92 -8.37 -1.26
C ASP A 29 -7.43 -6.94 -1.45
N LEU A 30 -6.79 -5.96 -0.80
CA LEU A 30 -7.10 -4.55 -1.00
C LEU A 30 -6.77 -4.08 -2.42
N LEU A 31 -5.65 -4.52 -2.99
CA LEU A 31 -5.30 -4.23 -4.38
C LEU A 31 -6.37 -4.77 -5.35
N ILE A 32 -6.80 -6.02 -5.17
CA ILE A 32 -7.87 -6.62 -5.99
C ILE A 32 -9.15 -5.79 -5.89
N LYS A 33 -9.55 -5.38 -4.68
CA LYS A 33 -10.71 -4.52 -4.47
C LYS A 33 -10.57 -3.17 -5.18
N ALA A 34 -9.38 -2.55 -5.12
CA ALA A 34 -9.11 -1.28 -5.79
C ALA A 34 -9.20 -1.42 -7.32
N VAL A 35 -8.58 -2.44 -7.90
CA VAL A 35 -8.64 -2.71 -9.34
C VAL A 35 -10.09 -2.95 -9.78
N ASN A 36 -10.85 -3.78 -9.05
CA ASN A 36 -12.27 -4.05 -9.35
C ASN A 36 -13.16 -2.82 -9.22
N ALA A 37 -12.76 -1.83 -8.40
CA ALA A 37 -13.46 -0.56 -8.26
C ALA A 37 -13.09 0.47 -9.34
N GLY A 38 -12.24 0.12 -10.32
CA GLY A 38 -11.86 0.96 -11.46
C GLY A 38 -10.45 1.55 -11.38
N TYR A 39 -9.68 1.25 -10.32
CA TYR A 39 -8.33 1.78 -10.13
C TYR A 39 -7.27 0.82 -10.71
N GLY A 40 -7.30 0.61 -12.03
CA GLY A 40 -6.49 -0.42 -12.70
C GLY A 40 -4.96 -0.23 -12.60
N THR A 41 -4.49 0.96 -12.26
CA THR A 41 -3.06 1.26 -12.06
C THR A 41 -2.65 1.32 -10.58
N ALA A 42 -3.51 0.85 -9.66
CA ALA A 42 -3.17 0.75 -8.25
C ALA A 42 -2.03 -0.25 -8.03
N PHE A 43 -1.21 -0.02 -7.00
CA PHE A 43 -0.12 -0.92 -6.61
C PHE A 43 0.14 -0.82 -5.10
N ILE A 44 0.83 -1.82 -4.55
CA ILE A 44 1.16 -1.90 -3.12
C ILE A 44 2.40 -1.06 -2.82
N VAL A 45 2.33 -0.26 -1.76
CA VAL A 45 3.47 0.45 -1.18
C VAL A 45 3.72 -0.06 0.24
N ALA A 46 5.00 -0.18 0.61
CA ALA A 46 5.40 -0.60 1.94
C ALA A 46 5.99 0.58 2.71
N TYR A 47 5.70 0.63 4.01
CA TYR A 47 6.28 1.59 4.95
C TYR A 47 6.86 0.86 6.16
N LYS A 48 7.97 1.39 6.68
CA LYS A 48 8.59 0.97 7.94
C LYS A 48 8.96 2.24 8.70
N ASN A 49 8.45 2.38 9.93
CA ASN A 49 8.68 3.57 10.77
C ASN A 49 8.33 4.91 10.08
N GLY A 50 7.27 4.92 9.26
CA GLY A 50 6.85 6.11 8.51
C GLY A 50 7.63 6.38 7.22
N GLU A 51 8.69 5.62 6.95
CA GLU A 51 9.48 5.74 5.72
C GLU A 51 9.10 4.67 4.70
N LYS A 52 8.99 5.09 3.43
CA LYS A 52 8.71 4.15 2.33
C LYS A 52 9.95 3.29 2.08
N LEU A 53 9.74 1.98 1.93
CA LEU A 53 10.78 1.03 1.53
C LEU A 53 10.37 0.19 0.32
N PRO A 54 11.31 -0.40 -0.43
CA PRO A 54 11.00 -1.35 -1.48
C PRO A 54 10.20 -2.54 -0.94
N LEU A 55 9.14 -2.93 -1.65
CA LEU A 55 8.29 -4.06 -1.24
C LEU A 55 9.09 -5.36 -1.06
N SER A 56 10.08 -5.61 -1.92
CA SER A 56 10.96 -6.77 -1.79
C SER A 56 11.77 -6.79 -0.49
N GLN A 57 12.18 -5.62 0.01
CA GLN A 57 12.87 -5.52 1.30
C GLN A 57 11.90 -5.69 2.48
N ALA A 58 10.67 -5.16 2.36
CA ALA A 58 9.63 -5.36 3.36
C ALA A 58 9.29 -6.85 3.52
N LEU A 59 9.13 -7.56 2.41
CA LEU A 59 8.81 -8.99 2.42
C LEU A 59 9.93 -9.83 3.03
N LYS A 60 11.20 -9.57 2.70
CA LYS A 60 12.34 -10.24 3.36
C LYS A 60 12.36 -10.04 4.87
N SER A 61 11.90 -8.88 5.36
CA SER A 61 11.85 -8.61 6.80
C SER A 61 10.73 -9.39 7.51
N LEU A 62 9.71 -9.87 6.79
CA LEU A 62 8.64 -10.71 7.31
C LEU A 62 9.01 -12.21 7.32
N GLU A 63 10.00 -12.59 6.52
CA GLU A 63 10.49 -13.98 6.39
C GLU A 63 11.60 -14.34 7.40
N LEU A 64 12.11 -13.37 8.14
CA LEU A 64 13.16 -13.59 9.14
C LEU A 64 12.53 -13.92 10.51
N PRO A 65 12.83 -15.09 11.11
CA PRO A 65 12.43 -15.43 12.47
C PRO A 65 13.16 -14.60 13.54
#